data_AF-A0AAE9XHD2-F1
#
_entry.id   AF-A0AAE9XHD2-F1
#
_cell.length_a   1.000
_cell.length_b   1.000
_cell.length_c   1.000
_cell.angle_alpha   90.00
_cell.angle_beta   90.00
_cell.angle_gamma   90.00
#
_symmetry.space_group_name_H-M   'P 1'
#
loop_
_entity.id
_entity.type
_entity.pdbx_description
1 polymer ?
#
loop_
_entity_poly.entity_id
_entity_poly.type
_entity_poly.pdbx_seq_one_letter_code
_entity_poly.pdbx_strand_id
1 'polypeptide(L)'
;MTLEMRELKGDDLFTLLGIVGKLDIKDEFIKMFEDNVDATPKVVPMDHKKKEPTKKELESQAKAKAKAEKEAQKRGMEVAANMLQKVLLNIKSIKPEINGLLADLTDKEVAEIQDLNLKDYTALLVAFFKKKELADFFSSIASLLA
;
A
#
# COMPACT_ATOMS: atom_id res chain seq x y z
N MET A 1 6.31 -16.25 18.66
CA MET A 1 7.70 -16.40 18.13
C MET A 1 7.89 -15.35 17.05
N THR A 2 9.09 -14.80 16.87
CA THR A 2 9.40 -13.97 15.69
C THR A 2 10.08 -14.85 14.64
N LEU A 3 9.33 -15.22 13.60
CA LEU A 3 9.90 -15.87 12.42
C LEU A 3 10.62 -14.80 11.59
N GLU A 4 11.88 -15.06 11.24
CA GLU A 4 12.64 -14.19 10.34
C GLU A 4 12.26 -14.50 8.89
N MET A 5 12.11 -13.44 8.08
CA MET A 5 11.79 -13.57 6.66
C MET A 5 13.00 -13.17 5.82
N ARG A 6 13.37 -13.99 4.83
CA ARG A 6 14.35 -13.61 3.80
C ARG A 6 13.89 -12.38 3.01
N GLU A 7 14.82 -11.74 2.31
CA GLU A 7 14.49 -10.66 1.38
C GLU A 7 13.64 -11.18 0.20
N LEU A 8 12.79 -10.31 -0.33
CA LEU A 8 12.09 -10.58 -1.58
C LEU A 8 13.09 -10.65 -2.74
N LYS A 9 12.97 -11.70 -3.55
CA LYS A 9 13.79 -11.96 -4.74
C LYS A 9 12.93 -11.93 -6.00
N GLY A 10 13.57 -11.92 -7.18
CA GLY A 10 12.87 -11.82 -8.46
C GLY A 10 11.80 -12.91 -8.70
N ASP A 11 11.98 -14.09 -8.13
CA ASP A 11 11.00 -15.19 -8.23
C ASP A 11 9.69 -14.88 -7.49
N ASP A 12 9.77 -14.13 -6.38
CA ASP A 12 8.60 -13.72 -5.60
C ASP A 12 7.69 -12.77 -6.37
N LEU A 13 8.21 -12.12 -7.43
CA LEU A 13 7.45 -11.22 -8.28
C LEU A 13 6.20 -11.89 -8.84
N PHE A 14 6.31 -13.13 -9.33
CA PHE A 14 5.19 -13.83 -9.95
C PHE A 14 4.16 -14.28 -8.92
N THR A 15 4.61 -14.68 -7.73
CA THR A 15 3.72 -14.99 -6.60
C THR A 15 2.95 -13.75 -6.16
N LEU A 16 3.64 -12.60 -6.02
CA LEU A 16 3.02 -11.32 -5.66
C LEU A 16 2.04 -10.84 -6.73
N LEU A 17 2.41 -10.90 -8.02
CA LEU A 17 1.53 -10.58 -9.14
C LEU A 17 0.32 -11.52 -9.19
N GLY A 18 0.51 -12.82 -8.92
CA GLY A 18 -0.57 -13.79 -8.82
C GLY A 18 -1.55 -13.46 -7.71
N ILE A 19 -1.07 -13.05 -6.54
CA ILE A 19 -1.90 -12.58 -5.42
C ILE A 19 -2.66 -11.31 -5.82
N VAL A 20 -1.98 -10.31 -6.39
CA VAL A 20 -2.61 -9.06 -6.86
C VAL A 20 -3.68 -9.33 -7.91
N GLY A 21 -3.41 -10.21 -8.88
CA GLY A 21 -4.36 -10.62 -9.91
C GLY A 21 -5.59 -11.32 -9.33
N LYS A 22 -5.39 -12.21 -8.35
CA LYS A 22 -6.50 -12.89 -7.65
C LYS A 22 -7.31 -11.96 -6.75
N LEU A 23 -6.70 -10.89 -6.24
CA LEU A 23 -7.39 -9.88 -5.45
C LEU A 23 -8.28 -8.98 -6.30
N ASP A 24 -8.04 -8.89 -7.62
CA ASP A 24 -8.79 -8.04 -8.54
C ASP A 24 -8.82 -6.57 -8.07
N ILE A 25 -7.65 -6.03 -7.73
CA ILE A 25 -7.48 -4.68 -7.12
C ILE A 25 -7.02 -3.61 -8.13
N LYS A 26 -7.15 -3.90 -9.43
CA LYS A 26 -6.68 -3.01 -10.50
C LYS A 26 -7.31 -1.62 -10.39
N ASP A 27 -8.63 -1.56 -10.18
CA ASP A 27 -9.37 -0.30 -10.14
C ASP A 27 -9.01 0.53 -8.90
N GLU A 28 -8.77 -0.12 -7.76
CA GLU A 28 -8.30 0.52 -6.54
C GLU A 28 -6.88 1.09 -6.70
N PHE A 29 -6.00 0.37 -7.41
CA PHE A 29 -4.66 0.84 -7.73
C PHE A 29 -4.68 2.04 -8.68
N ILE A 30 -5.49 1.99 -9.75
CA ILE A 30 -5.62 3.10 -10.71
C ILE A 30 -6.18 4.34 -10.00
N LYS A 31 -7.25 4.20 -9.20
CA LYS A 31 -7.81 5.31 -8.42
C LYS A 31 -6.78 5.95 -7.48
N MET A 32 -5.93 5.15 -6.85
CA MET A 32 -4.88 5.67 -5.99
C MET A 32 -3.84 6.49 -6.77
N PHE A 33 -3.66 6.23 -8.06
CA PHE A 33 -2.67 6.90 -8.91
C PHE A 33 -3.21 8.13 -9.62
N GLU A 34 -4.39 8.03 -10.26
CA GLU A 34 -5.07 9.17 -10.92
C GLU A 34 -5.22 10.35 -9.94
N ASP A 35 -5.61 10.04 -8.70
CA ASP A 35 -5.84 11.02 -7.64
C ASP A 35 -4.56 11.66 -7.05
N ASN A 36 -3.39 11.08 -7.33
CA ASN A 36 -2.08 11.66 -6.98
C ASN A 36 -1.56 12.61 -8.07
N VAL A 37 -1.96 12.44 -9.32
CA VAL A 37 -1.58 13.35 -10.43
C VAL A 37 -2.24 14.72 -10.24
N ASP A 38 -3.52 14.76 -9.84
CA ASP A 38 -4.25 15.99 -9.56
C ASP A 38 -3.79 16.74 -8.29
N ALA A 39 -2.99 16.08 -7.44
CA ALA A 39 -2.40 16.67 -6.24
C ALA A 39 -1.02 17.30 -6.50
N THR A 40 -0.45 17.19 -7.71
CA THR A 40 0.77 17.91 -8.05
C THR A 40 0.47 19.41 -8.18
N PRO A 41 1.13 20.28 -7.40
CA PRO A 41 0.93 21.71 -7.56
C PRO A 41 1.42 22.10 -8.96
N LYS A 42 0.51 22.60 -9.80
CA LYS A 42 0.88 23.28 -11.05
C LYS A 42 2.00 24.24 -10.73
N VAL A 43 3.20 23.96 -11.24
CA VAL A 43 4.40 24.76 -11.00
C VAL A 43 4.11 26.17 -11.53
N VAL A 44 3.80 27.09 -10.61
CA VAL A 44 3.69 28.51 -10.93
C VAL A 44 5.13 29.02 -11.07
N PRO A 45 5.54 29.57 -12.23
CA PRO A 45 6.87 30.14 -12.38
C PRO A 45 7.11 31.20 -11.29
N MET A 46 8.06 30.92 -10.39
CA MET A 46 8.46 31.84 -9.32
C MET A 46 9.38 32.91 -9.88
N ASP A 47 8.79 33.91 -10.52
CA ASP A 47 9.45 35.19 -10.75
C ASP A 47 8.72 36.24 -9.90
N HIS A 48 9.48 37.15 -9.29
CA HIS A 48 9.07 38.19 -8.31
C HIS A 48 9.15 37.82 -6.80
N LYS A 49 9.93 38.65 -6.10
CA LYS A 49 10.36 38.61 -4.69
C LYS A 49 9.24 38.25 -3.68
N LYS A 50 9.52 37.29 -2.80
CA LYS A 50 8.67 36.88 -1.65
C LYS A 50 8.36 38.08 -0.75
N LYS A 51 7.11 38.56 -0.78
CA LYS A 51 6.49 39.27 0.36
C LYS A 51 6.22 38.24 1.46
N GLU A 52 6.49 38.60 2.72
CA GLU A 52 6.05 37.78 3.85
C GLU A 52 4.53 37.60 3.81
N PRO A 53 4.01 36.37 3.92
CA PRO A 53 2.59 36.11 3.79
C PRO A 53 1.82 36.76 4.94
N THR A 54 0.70 37.40 4.63
CA THR A 54 -0.16 38.05 5.63
C THR A 54 -0.84 37.01 6.54
N LYS A 55 -1.21 37.38 7.78
CA LYS A 55 -1.91 36.47 8.72
C LYS A 55 -3.14 35.78 8.09
N LYS A 56 -3.89 36.48 7.22
CA LYS A 56 -5.02 35.91 6.47
C LYS A 56 -4.61 34.90 5.40
N GLU A 57 -3.49 35.12 4.71
CA GLU A 57 -2.96 34.15 3.74
C GLU A 57 -2.46 32.89 4.44
N LEU A 58 -1.77 33.01 5.57
CA LEU A 58 -1.36 31.87 6.39
C LEU A 58 -2.56 31.05 6.89
N GLU A 59 -3.62 31.71 7.36
CA GLU A 59 -4.86 31.03 7.75
C GLU A 59 -5.57 30.34 6.58
N SER A 60 -5.58 30.96 5.40
CA SER A 60 -6.17 30.36 4.19
C SER A 60 -5.37 29.15 3.69
N GLN A 61 -4.03 29.21 3.74
CA GLN A 61 -3.14 28.11 3.38
C GLN A 61 -3.21 26.97 4.39
N ALA A 62 -3.33 27.28 5.68
CA ALA A 62 -3.54 26.27 6.73
C ALA A 62 -4.89 25.58 6.56
N LYS A 63 -5.97 26.31 6.24
CA LYS A 63 -7.28 25.72 5.93
C LYS A 63 -7.26 24.87 4.65
N ALA A 64 -6.56 25.31 3.61
CA ALA A 64 -6.41 24.56 2.37
C ALA A 64 -5.62 23.25 2.59
N LYS A 65 -4.50 23.30 3.34
CA LYS A 65 -3.74 22.10 3.73
C LYS A 65 -4.56 21.14 4.59
N ALA A 66 -5.22 21.64 5.63
CA ALA A 66 -6.05 20.81 6.50
C ALA A 66 -7.23 20.15 5.76
N LYS A 67 -7.79 20.83 4.75
CA LYS A 67 -8.83 20.26 3.88
C LYS A 67 -8.26 19.19 2.96
N ALA A 68 -7.11 19.45 2.31
CA ALA A 68 -6.42 18.47 1.48
C ALA A 68 -5.99 17.21 2.26
N GLU A 69 -5.51 17.37 3.49
CA GLU A 69 -5.17 16.25 4.38
C GLU A 69 -6.40 15.43 4.78
N LYS A 70 -7.52 16.07 5.12
CA LYS A 70 -8.77 15.35 5.41
C LYS A 70 -9.32 14.61 4.19
N GLU A 71 -9.24 15.20 3.00
CA GLU A 71 -9.63 14.56 1.75
C GLU A 71 -8.69 13.39 1.41
N ALA A 72 -7.38 13.54 1.61
CA ALA A 72 -6.42 12.45 1.48
C ALA A 72 -6.69 11.32 2.49
N GLN A 73 -6.99 11.64 3.75
CA GLN A 73 -7.30 10.66 4.79
C GLN A 73 -8.60 9.90 4.48
N LYS A 74 -9.66 10.60 4.06
CA LYS A 74 -10.92 9.96 3.67
C LYS A 74 -10.73 9.04 2.47
N ARG A 75 -9.98 9.47 1.45
CA ARG A 75 -9.61 8.64 0.29
C ARG A 75 -8.82 7.42 0.69
N GLY A 76 -7.79 7.57 1.53
CA GLY A 76 -7.01 6.46 2.04
C GLY A 76 -7.87 5.44 2.79
N MET A 77 -8.86 5.90 3.55
CA MET A 77 -9.82 5.04 4.25
C MET A 77 -10.74 4.28 3.29
N GLU A 78 -11.26 4.93 2.24
CA GLU A 78 -12.11 4.30 1.22
C GLU A 78 -11.34 3.23 0.42
N VAL A 79 -10.10 3.53 0.01
CA VAL A 79 -9.22 2.56 -0.68
C VAL A 79 -8.90 1.37 0.24
N ALA A 80 -8.56 1.62 1.50
CA ALA A 80 -8.29 0.56 2.47
C ALA A 80 -9.51 -0.33 2.73
N ALA A 81 -10.71 0.26 2.80
CA ALA A 81 -11.95 -0.49 2.97
C ALA A 81 -12.27 -1.38 1.75
N ASN A 82 -12.09 -0.85 0.54
CA ASN A 82 -12.30 -1.62 -0.70
C ASN A 82 -11.28 -2.76 -0.83
N MET A 83 -10.00 -2.51 -0.51
CA MET A 83 -8.98 -3.57 -0.47
C MET A 83 -9.32 -4.65 0.57
N LEU A 84 -9.77 -4.27 1.77
CA LEU A 84 -10.20 -5.23 2.79
C LEU A 84 -11.38 -6.07 2.28
N GLN A 85 -12.37 -5.46 1.63
CA GLN A 85 -13.49 -6.18 1.03
C GLN A 85 -13.02 -7.16 -0.06
N LYS A 86 -12.11 -6.76 -0.94
CA LYS A 86 -11.54 -7.61 -1.99
C LYS A 86 -10.75 -8.79 -1.42
N VAL A 87 -9.98 -8.57 -0.35
CA VAL A 87 -9.33 -9.63 0.43
C VAL A 87 -10.36 -10.61 0.99
N LEU A 88 -11.46 -10.12 1.58
CA LEU A 88 -12.51 -10.97 2.14
C LEU A 88 -13.25 -11.79 1.07
N LEU A 89 -13.57 -11.18 -0.07
CA LEU A 89 -14.23 -11.86 -1.20
C LEU A 89 -13.35 -12.96 -1.81
N ASN A 90 -12.03 -12.73 -1.84
CA ASN A 90 -11.07 -13.64 -2.45
C ASN A 90 -10.28 -14.47 -1.42
N ILE A 91 -10.66 -14.46 -0.13
CA ILE A 91 -9.83 -15.03 0.94
C ILE A 91 -9.51 -16.51 0.72
N LYS A 92 -10.46 -17.27 0.16
CA LYS A 92 -10.28 -18.71 -0.12
C LYS A 92 -9.27 -18.97 -1.24
N SER A 93 -9.20 -18.08 -2.24
CA SER A 93 -8.30 -18.24 -3.39
C SER A 93 -6.89 -17.70 -3.11
N ILE A 94 -6.77 -16.71 -2.22
CA ILE A 94 -5.49 -16.08 -1.86
C ILE A 94 -4.83 -16.71 -0.62
N LYS A 95 -5.60 -17.31 0.31
CA LYS A 95 -5.03 -17.91 1.52
C LYS A 95 -3.91 -18.92 1.22
N PRO A 96 -4.05 -19.86 0.25
CA PRO A 96 -2.99 -20.79 -0.08
C PRO A 96 -1.73 -20.09 -0.60
N GLU A 97 -1.90 -19.04 -1.41
CA GLU A 97 -0.79 -18.26 -1.97
C GLU A 97 -0.06 -17.44 -0.90
N ILE A 98 -0.80 -16.78 0.00
CA ILE A 98 -0.22 -16.03 1.12
C ILE A 98 0.54 -16.98 2.04
N ASN A 99 -0.05 -18.13 2.39
CA ASN A 99 0.62 -19.09 3.25
C ASN A 99 1.84 -19.72 2.57
N GLY A 100 1.76 -19.99 1.26
CA GLY A 100 2.89 -20.46 0.46
C GLY A 100 4.03 -19.45 0.42
N LEU A 101 3.71 -18.17 0.18
CA LEU A 101 4.69 -17.09 0.19
C LEU A 101 5.33 -16.92 1.57
N LEU A 102 4.54 -16.88 2.65
CA LEU A 102 5.07 -16.74 4.01
C LEU A 102 5.94 -17.94 4.40
N ALA A 103 5.56 -19.15 3.99
CA ALA A 103 6.33 -20.37 4.19
C ALA A 103 7.70 -20.29 3.49
N ASP A 104 7.72 -19.93 2.21
CA ASP A 104 8.96 -19.76 1.43
C ASP A 104 9.83 -18.59 1.92
N LEU A 105 9.20 -17.55 2.48
CA LEU A 105 9.94 -16.43 3.08
C LEU A 105 10.57 -16.77 4.42
N THR A 106 9.98 -17.69 5.18
CA THR A 106 10.46 -18.05 6.54
C THR A 106 11.22 -19.38 6.57
N ASP A 107 11.41 -20.03 5.41
CA ASP A 107 11.99 -21.37 5.30
C ASP A 107 11.23 -22.39 6.17
N LYS A 108 9.89 -22.34 6.05
CA LYS A 108 8.93 -23.16 6.79
C LYS A 108 8.04 -23.95 5.87
N GLU A 109 7.42 -24.99 6.39
CA GLU A 109 6.32 -25.65 5.71
C GLU A 109 5.04 -24.82 5.83
N VAL A 110 4.18 -24.92 4.81
CA VAL A 110 2.86 -24.27 4.82
C VAL A 110 2.02 -24.69 6.03
N ALA A 111 2.15 -25.93 6.50
CA ALA A 111 1.48 -26.42 7.70
C ALA A 111 1.95 -25.68 8.97
N GLU A 112 3.26 -25.43 9.11
CA GLU A 112 3.81 -24.67 10.24
C GLU A 112 3.27 -23.23 10.26
N ILE A 113 3.07 -22.62 9.10
CA ILE A 113 2.45 -21.28 8.98
C ILE A 113 0.98 -21.30 9.39
N GLN A 114 0.25 -22.35 9.03
CA GLN A 114 -1.17 -22.50 9.35
C GLN A 114 -1.43 -22.80 10.82
N ASP A 115 -0.50 -23.49 11.48
CA ASP A 115 -0.58 -23.84 12.90
C ASP A 115 -0.17 -22.68 13.83
N LEU A 116 0.30 -21.55 13.28
CA LEU A 116 0.56 -20.34 14.06
C LEU A 116 -0.72 -19.87 14.76
N ASN A 117 -0.57 -19.49 16.04
CA ASN A 117 -1.67 -18.81 16.73
C ASN A 117 -1.96 -17.45 16.07
N LEU A 118 -3.16 -16.93 16.31
CA LEU A 118 -3.63 -15.69 15.68
C LEU A 118 -2.68 -14.51 15.86
N LYS A 119 -2.05 -14.38 17.05
CA LYS A 119 -1.11 -13.30 17.35
C LYS A 119 0.15 -13.41 16.51
N ASP A 120 0.75 -14.59 16.45
CA ASP A 120 1.99 -14.85 15.72
C ASP A 120 1.76 -14.75 14.20
N TYR A 121 0.66 -15.28 13.68
CA TYR A 121 0.29 -15.15 12.27
C TYR A 121 0.04 -13.68 11.88
N THR A 122 -0.67 -12.92 12.72
CA THR A 122 -0.90 -11.48 12.48
C THR A 122 0.41 -10.70 12.52
N ALA A 123 1.29 -11.01 13.47
CA ALA A 123 2.61 -10.37 13.56
C ALA A 123 3.45 -10.66 12.30
N LEU A 124 3.40 -11.90 11.79
CA LEU A 124 4.09 -12.30 10.57
C LEU A 124 3.58 -11.52 9.34
N LEU A 125 2.26 -11.41 9.17
CA LEU A 125 1.67 -10.59 8.12
C LEU A 125 2.11 -9.12 8.23
N VAL A 126 2.05 -8.53 9.43
CA VAL A 126 2.47 -7.14 9.64
C VAL A 126 3.95 -6.95 9.32
N ALA A 127 4.81 -7.90 9.70
CA ALA A 127 6.23 -7.84 9.38
C ALA A 127 6.48 -7.95 7.86
N PHE A 128 5.71 -8.78 7.15
CA PHE A 128 5.78 -8.89 5.69
C PHE A 128 5.38 -7.58 5.01
N PHE A 129 4.25 -6.99 5.40
CA PHE A 129 3.78 -5.72 4.85
C PHE A 129 4.67 -4.51 5.18
N LYS A 130 5.58 -4.64 6.15
CA LYS A 130 6.56 -3.61 6.51
C LYS A 130 7.87 -3.71 5.72
N LYS A 131 8.07 -4.76 4.92
CA LYS A 131 9.27 -4.89 4.08
C LYS A 131 9.34 -3.75 3.08
N LYS A 132 10.51 -3.10 3.01
CA LYS A 132 10.74 -2.02 2.06
C LYS A 132 10.62 -2.52 0.62
N GLU A 133 11.12 -3.73 0.35
CA GLU A 133 11.01 -4.38 -0.96
C GLU A 133 9.57 -4.45 -1.47
N LEU A 134 8.59 -4.67 -0.58
CA LEU A 134 7.18 -4.75 -0.93
C LEU A 134 6.60 -3.39 -1.34
N ALA A 135 7.01 -2.32 -0.64
CA ALA A 135 6.63 -0.96 -1.01
C ALA A 135 7.22 -0.56 -2.38
N ASP A 136 8.47 -0.94 -2.63
CA ASP A 136 9.15 -0.69 -3.91
C ASP A 136 8.47 -1.49 -5.05
N PHE A 137 8.04 -2.73 -4.78
CA PHE A 137 7.23 -3.53 -5.72
C PHE A 137 5.93 -2.83 -6.08
N PHE A 138 5.10 -2.45 -5.11
CA PHE A 138 3.82 -1.80 -5.39
C PHE A 138 3.98 -0.45 -6.10
N SER A 139 5.04 0.31 -5.77
CA SER A 139 5.38 1.55 -6.47
C SER A 139 5.74 1.31 -7.93
N SER A 140 6.49 0.23 -8.21
CA SER A 140 6.88 -0.17 -9.56
C SER A 140 5.72 -0.76 -10.38
N ILE A 141 4.81 -1.50 -9.76
CA ILE A 141 3.59 -1.98 -10.44
C ILE A 141 2.67 -0.81 -10.76
N ALA A 142 2.53 0.14 -9.85
CA ALA A 142 1.69 1.30 -10.08
C ALA A 142 2.18 2.16 -11.26
N SER A 143 3.50 2.27 -11.47
CA SER A 143 4.06 2.95 -12.65
C SER A 143 3.88 2.20 -13.96
N LEU A 144 3.68 0.87 -13.94
CA LEU A 144 3.34 0.08 -15.14
C LEU A 144 1.86 0.22 -15.54
N LEU A 145 1.00 0.61 -14.61
CA LEU A 145 -0.44 0.77 -14.81
C LEU A 145 -0.84 2.22 -15.14
N ALA A 146 0.09 3.16 -15.00
CA ALA A 146 -0.09 4.60 -15.26
C ALA A 146 0.18 5.00 -16.73
#